data_AF-A0A945Q4F5-F1
#
_entry.id   AF-A0A945Q4F5-F1
#
_cell.length_a   1.000
_cell.length_b   1.000
_cell.length_c   1.000
_cell.angle_alpha   90.00
_cell.angle_beta   90.00
_cell.angle_gamma   90.00
#
_symmetry.space_group_name_H-M   'P 1'
#
loop_
_entity.id
_entity.type
_entity.pdbx_description
1 polymer ?
#
loop_
_entity_poly.entity_id
_entity_poly.type
_entity_poly.pdbx_seq_one_letter_code
_entity_poly.pdbx_strand_id
1 'polypeptide(L)'
;MLQKSDVISELLSQLNNKLKFLNLNLESAIISRNSDTKSSAGDKFETSREMAQIEIRKLETEILKAQQFIQDLQENKADLIITETEVFLISIPFGKIAINSKTIYCISNSAPITKLLLNTEISTGFNYRGVDYKVVSKS
;
A
#
# COMPACT_ATOMS: atom_id res chain seq x y z
N MET A 1 13.37 -6.74 -19.29
CA MET A 1 13.66 -5.44 -18.64
C MET A 1 12.46 -5.12 -17.77
N LEU A 2 12.64 -4.70 -16.52
CA LEU A 2 11.53 -4.41 -15.61
C LEU A 2 10.74 -3.21 -16.14
N GLN A 3 9.44 -3.37 -16.39
CA GLN A 3 8.58 -2.30 -16.88
C GLN A 3 7.70 -1.74 -15.76
N LYS A 4 7.33 -0.47 -15.87
CA LYS A 4 6.38 0.17 -14.95
C LYS A 4 5.05 -0.58 -14.88
N SER A 5 4.57 -1.10 -16.02
CA SER A 5 3.36 -1.91 -16.10
C SER A 5 3.43 -3.19 -15.26
N ASP A 6 4.59 -3.85 -15.20
CA ASP A 6 4.78 -5.07 -14.44
C ASP A 6 4.65 -4.79 -12.93
N VAL A 7 5.25 -3.69 -12.49
CA VAL A 7 5.19 -3.23 -11.08
C VAL A 7 3.77 -2.84 -10.70
N ILE A 8 3.07 -2.08 -11.55
CA ILE A 8 1.68 -1.68 -11.30
C ILE A 8 0.77 -2.92 -11.28
N SER A 9 0.94 -3.86 -12.20
CA SER A 9 0.14 -5.09 -12.24
C SER A 9 0.32 -5.94 -10.98
N GLU A 10 1.56 -6.10 -10.50
CA GLU A 10 1.84 -6.80 -9.25
C GLU A 10 1.20 -6.10 -8.05
N LEU A 11 1.32 -4.77 -7.95
CA LEU A 11 0.69 -4.00 -6.86
C LEU A 11 -0.84 -4.12 -6.88
N LEU A 12 -1.46 -4.04 -8.05
CA LEU A 12 -2.90 -4.25 -8.19
C LEU A 12 -3.31 -5.66 -7.76
N SER A 13 -2.53 -6.68 -8.11
CA SER A 13 -2.78 -8.06 -7.67
C SER A 13 -2.74 -8.18 -6.14
N GLN A 14 -1.69 -7.65 -5.50
CA GLN A 14 -1.55 -7.69 -4.05
C GLN A 14 -2.63 -6.88 -3.32
N LEU A 15 -2.97 -5.69 -3.82
CA LEU A 15 -4.04 -4.86 -3.26
C LEU A 15 -5.41 -5.53 -3.38
N ASN A 16 -5.72 -6.18 -4.51
CA ASN A 16 -6.97 -6.91 -4.68
C ASN A 16 -7.06 -8.13 -3.75
N ASN A 17 -5.96 -8.86 -3.56
CA ASN A 17 -5.89 -9.96 -2.59
C ASN A 17 -6.10 -9.45 -1.16
N LYS A 18 -5.47 -8.32 -0.80
CA LYS A 18 -5.66 -7.67 0.50
C LYS A 18 -7.12 -7.21 0.68
N LEU A 19 -7.71 -6.60 -0.35
CA LEU A 19 -9.11 -6.14 -0.32
C LEU A 19 -10.06 -7.31 -0.09
N LYS A 20 -9.86 -8.43 -0.80
CA LYS A 20 -10.64 -9.66 -0.60
C LYS A 20 -10.54 -10.16 0.84
N PHE A 21 -9.33 -10.23 1.38
CA PHE A 21 -9.10 -10.64 2.77
C PHE A 21 -9.78 -9.71 3.78
N LEU A 22 -9.67 -8.39 3.61
CA LEU A 22 -10.31 -7.41 4.48
C LEU A 22 -11.84 -7.51 4.45
N ASN A 23 -12.43 -7.70 3.26
CA ASN A 23 -13.89 -7.88 3.14
C ASN A 23 -14.38 -9.14 3.85
N LEU A 24 -13.64 -10.26 3.74
CA LEU A 24 -13.98 -11.50 4.45
C LEU A 24 -13.92 -11.32 5.98
N ASN A 25 -12.90 -10.58 6.47
CA ASN A 25 -12.79 -10.27 7.89
C ASN A 25 -13.91 -9.34 8.36
N LEU A 26 -14.28 -8.34 7.54
CA LEU A 26 -15.39 -7.43 7.85
C LEU A 26 -16.71 -8.20 7.96
N GLU A 27 -17.00 -9.07 7.00
CA GLU A 27 -18.20 -9.93 7.03
C GLU A 27 -18.22 -10.80 8.30
N SER A 28 -17.08 -11.44 8.62
CA SER A 28 -16.94 -12.27 9.82
C SER A 28 -17.14 -11.47 11.11
N ALA A 29 -16.58 -10.26 11.20
CA ALA A 29 -16.75 -9.37 12.36
C ALA A 29 -18.21 -8.92 12.53
N ILE A 30 -18.92 -8.62 11.42
CA ILE A 30 -20.34 -8.27 11.44
C ILE A 30 -21.19 -9.46 11.92
N ILE A 31 -20.92 -10.67 11.42
CA ILE A 31 -21.62 -11.89 11.84
C ILE A 31 -21.41 -12.14 13.33
N SER A 32 -20.16 -12.07 13.82
CA SER A 32 -19.84 -12.28 15.25
C SER A 32 -20.55 -11.28 16.15
N ARG A 33 -20.54 -10.00 15.78
CA ARG A 33 -21.26 -8.95 16.52
C ARG A 33 -22.75 -9.25 16.60
N ASN A 34 -23.35 -9.71 15.50
CA ASN A 34 -24.78 -9.99 15.42
C ASN A 34 -25.17 -11.29 16.16
N SER A 35 -24.30 -12.31 16.17
CA SER A 35 -24.54 -13.53 16.97
C SER A 35 -24.47 -13.27 18.47
N ASP A 36 -23.54 -12.42 18.90
CA ASP A 36 -23.42 -12.03 20.31
C ASP A 36 -24.63 -11.23 20.81
N THR A 37 -25.27 -10.44 19.94
CA THR A 37 -26.49 -9.70 20.29
C THR A 37 -27.73 -10.59 20.50
N LYS A 38 -27.74 -11.84 20.04
CA LYS A 38 -28.91 -12.73 20.17
C LYS A 38 -28.91 -13.55 21.48
N SER A 39 -27.77 -13.61 22.18
CA SER A 39 -27.54 -14.59 23.26
C SER A 39 -27.41 -14.00 24.68
N SER A 40 -27.77 -12.74 24.97
CA SER A 40 -27.58 -12.23 26.34
C SER A 40 -28.41 -11.01 26.77
N ALA A 41 -28.91 -11.08 27.99
CA ALA A 41 -29.60 -10.03 28.74
C ALA A 41 -28.64 -9.34 29.75
N GLY A 42 -28.39 -8.03 29.62
CA GLY A 42 -27.83 -7.17 30.70
C GLY A 42 -26.63 -6.25 30.35
N ASP A 43 -26.41 -5.22 31.17
CA ASP A 43 -25.47 -4.06 31.07
C ASP A 43 -24.00 -4.34 30.68
N LYS A 44 -23.51 -5.58 30.81
CA LYS A 44 -22.09 -5.93 30.54
C LYS A 44 -21.74 -5.94 29.03
N PHE A 45 -22.73 -5.75 28.16
CA PHE A 45 -22.60 -5.87 26.70
C PHE A 45 -22.25 -4.57 25.98
N GLU A 46 -22.39 -3.41 26.62
CA GLU A 46 -22.11 -2.13 25.96
C GLU A 46 -20.64 -2.03 25.54
N THR A 47 -19.70 -2.35 26.43
CA THR A 47 -18.26 -2.30 26.12
C THR A 47 -17.86 -3.32 25.04
N SER A 48 -18.38 -4.54 25.10
CA SER A 48 -18.07 -5.60 24.12
C SER A 48 -18.56 -5.23 22.71
N ARG A 49 -19.76 -4.63 22.62
CA ARG A 49 -20.33 -4.15 21.35
C ARG A 49 -19.57 -2.95 20.80
N GLU A 50 -19.15 -2.04 21.67
CA GLU A 50 -18.31 -0.90 21.27
C GLU A 50 -16.97 -1.37 20.69
N MET A 51 -16.33 -2.35 21.34
CA MET A 51 -15.06 -2.92 20.85
C MET A 51 -15.22 -3.59 19.47
N ALA A 52 -16.28 -4.38 19.26
CA ALA A 52 -16.58 -4.96 17.95
C ALA A 52 -16.85 -3.87 16.88
N GLN A 53 -17.51 -2.78 17.27
CA GLN A 53 -17.78 -1.67 16.35
C GLN A 53 -16.51 -0.88 15.99
N ILE A 54 -15.55 -0.75 16.92
CA ILE A 54 -14.23 -0.16 16.65
C ILE A 54 -13.46 -1.01 15.65
N GLU A 55 -13.48 -2.34 15.80
CA GLU A 55 -12.82 -3.26 14.87
C GLU A 55 -13.42 -3.17 13.46
N ILE A 56 -14.76 -3.18 13.34
CA ILE A 56 -15.47 -2.99 12.07
C ILE A 56 -15.05 -1.68 11.39
N ARG A 57 -15.05 -0.55 12.13
CA ARG A 57 -14.64 0.76 11.58
C ARG A 57 -13.18 0.76 11.11
N LYS A 58 -12.30 0.04 11.83
CA LYS A 58 -10.90 -0.12 11.43
C LYS A 58 -10.80 -0.87 10.10
N LEU A 59 -11.52 -1.98 9.95
CA LEU A 59 -11.57 -2.76 8.70
C LEU A 59 -12.12 -1.92 7.54
N GLU A 60 -13.22 -1.20 7.75
CA GLU A 60 -13.80 -0.29 6.75
C GLU A 60 -12.80 0.79 6.31
N THR A 61 -12.06 1.38 7.26
CA THR A 61 -11.02 2.37 6.98
C THR A 61 -9.88 1.78 6.16
N GLU A 62 -9.46 0.54 6.44
CA GLU A 62 -8.43 -0.15 5.67
C GLU A 62 -8.90 -0.51 4.26
N ILE A 63 -10.16 -0.90 4.09
CA ILE A 63 -10.79 -1.18 2.79
C ILE A 63 -10.80 0.08 1.94
N LEU A 64 -11.29 1.20 2.47
CA LEU A 64 -11.33 2.49 1.76
C LEU A 64 -9.93 2.92 1.30
N LYS A 65 -8.91 2.77 2.15
CA LYS A 65 -7.52 3.06 1.78
C LYS A 65 -7.01 2.16 0.65
N ALA A 66 -7.30 0.86 0.71
CA ALA A 66 -6.90 -0.06 -0.35
C ALA A 66 -7.58 0.26 -1.69
N GLN A 67 -8.86 0.64 -1.66
CA GLN A 67 -9.61 1.08 -2.85
C GLN A 67 -9.00 2.36 -3.44
N GLN A 68 -8.67 3.35 -2.60
CA GLN A 68 -8.01 4.57 -3.07
C GLN A 68 -6.67 4.27 -3.74
N PHE A 69 -5.85 3.38 -3.16
CA PHE A 69 -4.59 2.98 -3.78
C PHE A 69 -4.77 2.25 -5.11
N ILE A 70 -5.79 1.41 -5.25
CA ILE A 70 -6.14 0.78 -6.53
C ILE A 70 -6.47 1.85 -7.57
N GLN A 71 -7.31 2.83 -7.20
CA GLN A 71 -7.67 3.94 -8.08
C GLN A 71 -6.45 4.76 -8.51
N ASP A 72 -5.60 5.14 -7.55
CA ASP A 72 -4.39 5.94 -7.82
C ASP A 72 -3.44 5.24 -8.81
N LEU A 73 -3.32 3.91 -8.70
CA LEU A 73 -2.53 3.10 -9.64
C LEU A 73 -3.18 3.00 -11.02
N GLN A 74 -4.51 2.89 -11.10
CA GLN A 74 -5.26 2.85 -12.35
C GLN A 74 -5.22 4.18 -13.11
N GLU A 75 -5.16 5.30 -12.40
CA GLU A 75 -4.97 6.64 -12.97
C GLU A 75 -3.52 6.89 -13.47
N ASN A 76 -2.63 5.89 -13.36
CA ASN A 76 -1.26 5.91 -13.87
C ASN A 76 -0.39 7.06 -13.32
N LYS A 77 -0.69 7.54 -12.11
CA LYS A 77 0.11 8.53 -11.38
C LYS A 77 1.35 7.89 -10.74
N ALA A 78 2.18 7.26 -11.57
CA ALA A 78 3.36 6.53 -11.13
C ALA A 78 4.59 6.81 -11.98
N ASP A 79 5.72 7.05 -11.31
CA ASP A 79 7.04 7.15 -11.91
C ASP A 79 7.91 5.99 -11.44
N LEU A 80 8.47 5.21 -12.37
CA LEU A 80 9.44 4.16 -12.07
C LEU A 80 10.84 4.71 -12.31
N ILE A 81 11.67 4.69 -11.27
CA ILE A 81 13.05 5.16 -11.30
C ILE A 81 13.97 4.00 -10.95
N ILE A 82 14.86 3.67 -11.87
CA ILE A 82 15.86 2.63 -11.70
C ILE A 82 17.19 3.32 -11.39
N THR A 83 17.80 2.97 -10.27
CA THR A 83 19.16 3.37 -9.93
C THR A 83 20.12 2.19 -10.12
N GLU A 84 21.43 2.42 -9.98
CA GLU A 84 22.43 1.35 -10.06
C GLU A 84 22.26 0.29 -8.96
N THR A 85 21.71 0.68 -7.80
CA THR A 85 21.59 -0.19 -6.61
C THR A 85 20.15 -0.64 -6.36
N GLU A 86 19.17 0.25 -6.50
CA GLU A 86 17.79 0.03 -6.08
C GLU A 86 16.77 0.51 -7.14
N VAL A 87 15.54 0.01 -7.06
CA VAL A 87 14.43 0.44 -7.91
C VAL A 87 13.35 1.10 -7.06
N PHE A 88 12.87 2.25 -7.50
CA PHE A 88 11.83 3.02 -6.83
C PHE A 88 10.61 3.17 -7.73
N LEU A 89 9.43 2.90 -7.18
CA LEU A 89 8.16 3.32 -7.75
C LEU A 89 7.61 4.46 -6.90
N ILE A 90 7.47 5.64 -7.49
CA ILE A 90 6.86 6.80 -6.85
C ILE A 90 5.39 6.80 -7.24
N SER A 91 4.53 6.37 -6.31
CA SER A 91 3.07 6.40 -6.45
C SER A 91 2.41 6.29 -5.06
N ILE A 92 2.05 5.08 -4.66
CA ILE A 92 1.46 4.76 -3.37
C ILE A 92 2.52 4.27 -2.38
N PRO A 93 2.38 4.58 -1.07
CA PRO A 93 3.30 4.09 -0.05
C PRO A 93 3.00 2.63 0.30
N PHE A 94 3.40 1.71 -0.57
CA PHE A 94 3.17 0.26 -0.41
C PHE A 94 4.36 -0.48 0.22
N GLY A 95 5.49 0.21 0.46
CA GLY A 95 6.66 -0.38 1.10
C GLY A 95 7.57 -1.04 0.07
N LYS A 96 7.83 -2.34 0.19
CA LYS A 96 8.70 -3.07 -0.74
C LYS A 96 7.99 -4.27 -1.36
N ILE A 97 8.19 -4.48 -2.64
CA ILE A 97 7.75 -5.68 -3.36
C ILE A 97 8.94 -6.34 -4.05
N ALA A 98 8.80 -7.62 -4.37
CA ALA A 98 9.82 -8.37 -5.08
C ALA A 98 9.26 -8.87 -6.41
N ILE A 99 9.91 -8.51 -7.52
CA ILE A 99 9.57 -8.99 -8.87
C ILE A 99 10.86 -9.51 -9.50
N ASN A 100 10.88 -10.77 -9.95
CA ASN A 100 12.03 -11.39 -10.60
C ASN A 100 13.36 -11.21 -9.82
N SER A 101 13.31 -11.44 -8.50
CA SER A 101 14.43 -11.26 -7.57
C SER A 101 14.96 -9.82 -7.43
N LYS A 102 14.27 -8.82 -7.99
CA LYS A 102 14.54 -7.40 -7.74
C LYS A 102 13.61 -6.87 -6.68
N THR A 103 14.15 -6.15 -5.71
CA THR A 103 13.38 -5.39 -4.74
C THR A 103 13.01 -4.02 -5.32
N ILE A 104 11.72 -3.69 -5.27
CA ILE A 104 11.18 -2.40 -5.69
C ILE A 104 10.61 -1.71 -4.45
N TYR A 105 11.05 -0.47 -4.22
CA TYR A 105 10.56 0.38 -3.15
C TYR A 105 9.42 1.26 -3.66
N CYS A 106 8.22 1.00 -3.20
CA CYS A 106 7.00 1.73 -3.53
C CYS A 106 6.78 2.84 -2.48
N ILE A 107 7.04 4.08 -2.88
CA ILE A 107 7.01 5.26 -2.02
C ILE A 107 6.00 6.29 -2.54
N SER A 108 5.49 7.14 -1.64
CA SER A 108 4.63 8.26 -2.03
C SER A 108 5.43 9.43 -2.59
N ASN A 109 4.73 10.34 -3.28
CA ASN A 109 5.30 11.61 -3.71
C ASN A 109 5.82 12.48 -2.53
N SER A 110 5.26 12.29 -1.34
CA SER A 110 5.63 13.01 -0.12
C SER A 110 6.89 12.47 0.57
N ALA A 111 7.48 11.36 0.12
CA ALA A 111 8.67 10.81 0.75
C ALA A 111 9.90 11.74 0.55
N PRO A 112 10.79 11.91 1.56
CA PRO A 112 11.84 12.93 1.47
C PRO A 112 12.87 12.69 0.35
N ILE A 113 13.08 11.43 -0.07
CA ILE A 113 13.99 11.07 -1.16
C ILE A 113 13.37 11.35 -2.55
N THR A 114 12.04 11.41 -2.66
CA THR A 114 11.33 11.49 -3.94
C THR A 114 11.75 12.69 -4.77
N LYS A 115 11.91 13.86 -4.14
CA LYS A 115 12.33 15.09 -4.84
C LYS A 115 13.71 14.94 -5.48
N LEU A 116 14.64 14.24 -4.82
CA LEU A 116 15.98 13.98 -5.37
C LEU A 116 15.87 13.02 -6.57
N LEU A 117 15.17 11.90 -6.40
CA LEU A 117 14.95 10.94 -7.47
C LEU A 117 14.31 11.57 -8.73
N LEU A 118 13.29 12.39 -8.55
CA LEU A 118 12.59 13.06 -9.66
C LEU A 118 13.46 14.13 -10.34
N ASN A 119 14.24 14.90 -9.59
CA ASN A 119 14.99 16.03 -10.13
C ASN A 119 16.38 15.66 -10.66
N THR A 120 16.99 14.56 -10.22
CA THR A 120 18.32 14.13 -10.68
C THR A 120 18.26 13.60 -12.11
N GLU A 121 19.09 14.11 -13.01
CA GLU A 121 19.12 13.66 -14.41
C GLU A 121 19.63 12.22 -14.58
N ILE A 122 19.24 11.57 -15.67
CA ILE A 122 19.72 10.22 -16.00
C ILE A 122 21.26 10.25 -16.15
N SER A 123 21.92 9.20 -15.66
CA SER A 123 23.38 9.05 -15.57
C SER A 123 24.08 9.96 -14.56
N THR A 124 23.33 10.76 -13.80
CA THR A 124 23.87 11.56 -12.69
C THR A 124 23.51 10.95 -11.34
N GLY A 125 24.25 11.35 -10.30
CA GLY A 125 24.10 10.83 -8.95
C GLY A 125 23.75 11.89 -7.92
N PHE A 126 23.23 11.43 -6.79
CA PHE A 126 22.93 12.23 -5.60
C PHE A 126 23.24 11.44 -4.34
N ASN A 127 23.59 12.14 -3.26
CA ASN A 127 23.72 11.54 -1.94
C ASN A 127 22.42 11.73 -1.15
N TYR A 128 21.95 10.67 -0.50
CA TYR A 128 20.83 10.75 0.43
C TYR A 128 21.15 9.96 1.70
N ARG A 129 21.18 10.66 2.84
CA ARG A 129 21.48 10.06 4.16
C ARG A 129 22.79 9.25 4.19
N GLY A 130 23.81 9.71 3.46
CA GLY A 130 25.11 9.04 3.40
C GLY A 130 25.18 7.87 2.41
N VAL A 131 24.13 7.62 1.63
CA VAL A 131 24.13 6.63 0.54
C VAL A 131 24.13 7.34 -0.80
N ASP A 132 25.05 6.95 -1.69
CA ASP A 132 25.12 7.46 -3.04
C ASP A 132 24.22 6.67 -3.99
N TYR A 133 23.40 7.39 -4.73
CA TYR A 133 22.51 6.86 -5.75
C TYR A 133 22.89 7.43 -7.10
N LYS A 134 22.82 6.60 -8.15
CA LYS A 134 22.98 7.04 -9.54
C LYS A 134 21.81 6.57 -10.38
N VAL A 135 21.13 7.51 -11.03
CA VAL A 135 19.91 7.24 -11.79
C VAL A 135 20.30 6.63 -13.14
N VAL A 136 19.74 5.47 -13.45
CA VAL A 136 19.98 4.73 -14.71
C VAL A 136 18.85 4.93 -15.70
N SER A 137 17.58 4.94 -15.24
CA SER A 137 16.43 5.19 -16.10
C SER A 137 15.24 5.74 -15.33
N LYS A 138 14.34 6.40 -16.05
CA LYS A 138 13.03 6.89 -15.55
C LYS A 138 11.94 6.56 -16.58
N SER A 139 10.77 6.13 -16.13
CA SER A 139 9.62 5.79 -16.99
C SER A 139 8.29 5.95 -16.30
#